data_AF-A0A0G4F4P0-F1
#
_entry.id   AF-A0A0G4F4P0-F1
#
_cell.length_a   1.000
_cell.length_b   1.000
_cell.length_c   1.000
_cell.angle_alpha   90.00
_cell.angle_beta   90.00
_cell.angle_gamma   90.00
#
_symmetry.space_group_name_H-M   'P 1'
#
loop_
_entity.id
_entity.type
_entity.pdbx_description
1 polymer ?
#
loop_
_entity_poly.entity_id
_entity_poly.type
_entity_poly.pdbx_seq_one_letter_code
_entity_poly.pdbx_strand_id
1 'polypeptide(L)'
;MYGTGPDMVGRGAASVYAQAPPPQDTSAEAVLGLTLKHAAPSSEGVSELMSGKNSFGVAWLILILVKRGRIRLPLEDLDTSGCNLSSGKVFLLLESMPWTVLDGLTLGKGAVKDDAALIRLCAFFERRCIGVEVPGVGPENLKRLSFAEESLGPAASTVLFPILSECLSLEKLCVKERGMKSLREVDFGNIGVKGGDVSAFCNALIAQRPQPGLVGLSLGDNRLQESGESSLLSALKVGALSSLKALDLGNCQFSRGGVELLLGGEGLENLERLILGGISEGGISVARAVADCLMQAQVPRLKFLSLEEVDFMDESAVVVLDALRAFEGGGRDLSVELCIGLTGNFQEAAMMVGEGRVKCLRSLSVVLMGRPTLSFFRALAGAEEGPPWRSGLDLLLLGDDEGDFQHSTSCLWMD
;
A
#
# COMPACT_ATOMS: atom_id res chain seq x y z
N MET A 1 -0.48 -41.27 86.92
CA MET A 1 -1.60 -42.22 87.16
C MET A 1 -2.05 -42.68 85.78
N TYR A 2 -1.66 -43.90 85.37
CA TYR A 2 -2.53 -45.09 85.37
C TYR A 2 -3.84 -44.81 84.63
N GLY A 3 -4.20 -45.46 83.53
CA GLY A 3 -3.67 -46.62 82.82
C GLY A 3 -4.75 -47.13 81.86
N THR A 4 -4.39 -48.17 81.08
CA THR A 4 -5.27 -49.15 80.38
C THR A 4 -6.19 -48.60 79.28
N GLY A 5 -6.27 -49.12 78.06
CA GLY A 5 -5.93 -50.42 77.50
C GLY A 5 -6.58 -50.52 76.10
N PRO A 6 -6.37 -51.62 75.37
CA PRO A 6 -6.28 -51.68 73.90
C PRO A 6 -7.54 -52.24 73.19
N ASP A 7 -7.61 -52.10 71.86
CA ASP A 7 -8.02 -53.12 70.86
C ASP A 7 -8.27 -52.44 69.49
N MET A 8 -7.45 -52.68 68.45
CA MET A 8 -7.54 -53.80 67.49
C MET A 8 -8.95 -53.98 66.88
N VAL A 9 -9.31 -53.22 65.83
CA VAL A 9 -10.13 -53.74 64.70
C VAL A 9 -9.91 -52.86 63.45
N GLY A 10 -9.53 -53.48 62.33
CA GLY A 10 -10.08 -53.13 61.02
C GLY A 10 -9.28 -52.17 60.12
N ARG A 11 -8.18 -52.66 59.52
CA ARG A 11 -7.73 -52.17 58.21
C ARG A 11 -8.78 -52.54 57.15
N GLY A 12 -9.80 -51.69 57.00
CA GLY A 12 -10.64 -51.67 55.82
C GLY A 12 -9.92 -50.93 54.70
N ALA A 13 -9.38 -51.67 53.74
CA ALA A 13 -8.97 -51.11 52.46
C ALA A 13 -10.23 -50.63 51.73
N ALA A 14 -10.65 -49.39 52.01
CA ALA A 14 -11.60 -48.68 51.17
C ALA A 14 -10.90 -48.42 49.84
N SER A 15 -11.11 -49.35 48.91
CA SER A 15 -10.86 -49.18 47.50
C SER A 15 -11.62 -47.93 47.06
N VAL A 16 -10.92 -46.80 47.05
CA VAL A 16 -11.36 -45.58 46.40
C VAL A 16 -11.36 -45.91 44.91
N TYR A 17 -12.42 -46.55 44.45
CA TYR A 17 -12.80 -46.54 43.05
C TYR A 17 -13.06 -45.08 42.72
N ALA A 18 -12.00 -44.39 42.31
CA ALA A 18 -12.08 -43.09 41.66
C ALA A 18 -13.09 -43.28 40.53
N GLN A 19 -14.30 -42.79 40.74
CA GLN A 19 -15.35 -42.79 39.73
C GLN A 19 -14.72 -42.11 38.53
N ALA A 20 -14.54 -42.87 37.44
CA ALA A 20 -14.10 -42.31 36.19
C ALA A 20 -15.04 -41.14 35.89
N PRO A 21 -14.52 -39.93 35.63
CA PRO A 21 -15.36 -38.79 35.33
C PRO A 21 -16.35 -39.22 34.23
N PRO A 22 -17.64 -38.88 34.37
CA PRO A 22 -18.63 -39.27 33.38
C PRO A 22 -18.11 -38.84 32.00
N PRO A 23 -18.25 -39.69 30.97
CA PRO A 23 -17.78 -39.38 29.63
C PRO A 23 -18.35 -38.01 29.26
N GLN A 24 -17.46 -37.02 29.13
CA GLN A 24 -17.87 -35.72 28.64
C GLN A 24 -18.31 -35.96 27.20
N ASP A 25 -19.59 -35.74 26.91
CA ASP A 25 -20.09 -35.78 25.55
C ASP A 25 -19.28 -34.79 24.72
N THR A 26 -18.32 -35.31 23.95
CA THR A 26 -17.48 -34.50 23.08
C THR A 26 -18.39 -33.98 21.97
N SER A 27 -18.91 -32.77 22.17
CA SER A 27 -19.77 -32.15 21.18
C SER A 27 -19.03 -32.05 19.84
N ALA A 28 -19.76 -32.15 18.73
CA ALA A 28 -19.16 -31.97 17.40
C ALA A 28 -18.41 -30.63 17.29
N GLU A 29 -18.88 -29.58 17.96
CA GLU A 29 -18.19 -28.29 18.07
C GLU A 29 -16.83 -28.40 18.78
N ALA A 30 -16.71 -29.20 19.84
CA ALA A 30 -15.45 -29.41 20.54
C ALA A 30 -14.43 -30.18 19.70
N VAL A 31 -14.86 -31.21 18.96
CA VAL A 31 -14.01 -31.95 18.03
C VAL A 31 -13.54 -31.04 16.90
N LEU A 32 -14.45 -30.28 16.28
CA LEU A 32 -14.12 -29.32 15.23
C LEU A 32 -13.17 -28.22 15.73
N GLY A 33 -13.42 -27.69 16.92
CA GLY A 33 -12.54 -26.72 17.56
C GLY A 33 -11.14 -27.27 17.80
N LEU A 34 -11.00 -28.54 18.20
CA LEU A 34 -9.71 -29.20 18.37
C LEU A 34 -9.00 -29.40 17.02
N THR A 35 -9.72 -29.86 15.99
CA THR A 35 -9.17 -30.04 14.64
C THR A 35 -8.69 -28.72 14.06
N LEU A 36 -9.46 -27.64 14.21
CA LEU A 36 -9.08 -26.31 13.74
C LEU A 36 -7.91 -25.71 14.53
N LYS A 37 -7.82 -25.97 15.85
CA LYS A 37 -6.64 -25.59 16.65
C LYS A 37 -5.38 -26.31 16.21
N HIS A 38 -5.50 -27.57 15.81
CA HIS A 38 -4.38 -28.34 15.27
C HIS A 38 -4.00 -27.90 13.84
N ALA A 39 -5.00 -27.64 12.99
CA ALA A 39 -4.77 -27.18 11.61
C ALA A 39 -4.23 -25.75 11.54
N ALA A 40 -4.63 -24.89 12.49
CA ALA A 40 -4.21 -23.49 12.61
C ALA A 40 -4.22 -22.73 11.26
N PRO A 41 -5.37 -22.65 10.56
CA PRO A 41 -5.42 -22.00 9.26
C PRO A 41 -5.02 -20.52 9.37
N SER A 42 -4.16 -20.07 8.44
CA SER A 42 -3.77 -18.67 8.33
C SER A 42 -4.89 -17.80 7.76
N SER A 43 -4.72 -16.48 7.82
CA SER A 43 -5.58 -15.50 7.14
C SER A 43 -5.79 -15.84 5.66
N GLU A 44 -4.71 -16.13 4.92
CA GLU A 44 -4.73 -16.48 3.50
C GLU A 44 -5.48 -17.79 3.28
N GLY A 45 -5.25 -18.79 4.13
CA GLY A 45 -5.96 -20.06 4.06
C GLY A 45 -7.47 -19.91 4.26
N VAL A 46 -7.89 -19.05 5.20
CA VAL A 46 -9.32 -18.73 5.37
C VAL A 46 -9.87 -17.97 4.17
N SER A 47 -9.11 -17.01 3.62
CA SER A 47 -9.46 -16.30 2.38
C SER A 47 -9.63 -17.21 1.18
N GLU A 48 -8.71 -18.16 0.99
CA GLU A 48 -8.78 -19.17 -0.07
C GLU A 48 -10.04 -20.04 0.10
N LEU A 49 -10.32 -20.50 1.33
CA LEU A 49 -11.53 -21.26 1.63
C LEU A 49 -12.81 -20.47 1.31
N MET A 50 -12.84 -19.14 1.49
CA MET A 50 -13.99 -18.32 1.13
C MET A 50 -14.20 -18.21 -0.39
N SER A 51 -13.13 -18.28 -1.19
CA SER A 51 -13.22 -18.20 -2.65
C SER A 51 -13.93 -19.43 -3.25
N GLY A 52 -13.78 -20.59 -2.61
CA GLY A 52 -14.35 -21.84 -3.08
C GLY A 52 -15.83 -22.02 -2.70
N LYS A 53 -16.66 -22.38 -3.69
CA LYS A 53 -18.09 -22.62 -3.49
C LYS A 53 -18.38 -23.71 -2.44
N ASN A 54 -17.54 -24.74 -2.38
CA ASN A 54 -17.70 -25.90 -1.49
C ASN A 54 -17.00 -25.71 -0.13
N SER A 55 -16.10 -24.74 -0.02
CA SER A 55 -15.30 -24.46 1.17
C SER A 55 -15.79 -23.25 1.97
N PHE A 56 -16.64 -22.40 1.37
CA PHE A 56 -17.20 -21.22 2.03
C PHE A 56 -17.82 -21.52 3.39
N GLY A 57 -18.57 -22.62 3.53
CA GLY A 57 -19.20 -23.00 4.79
C GLY A 57 -18.19 -23.28 5.90
N VAL A 58 -17.02 -23.83 5.54
CA VAL A 58 -15.91 -24.08 6.48
C VAL A 58 -15.28 -22.76 6.91
N ALA A 59 -14.98 -21.86 5.96
CA ALA A 59 -14.46 -20.53 6.27
C ALA A 59 -15.40 -19.75 7.20
N TRP A 60 -16.69 -19.73 6.86
CA TRP A 60 -17.71 -19.08 7.68
C TRP A 60 -17.81 -19.67 9.10
N LEU A 61 -17.74 -21.00 9.23
CA LEU A 61 -17.73 -21.68 10.53
C LEU A 61 -16.49 -21.30 11.35
N ILE A 62 -15.31 -21.24 10.72
CA ILE A 62 -14.07 -20.79 11.38
C ILE A 62 -14.26 -19.39 11.97
N LEU A 63 -14.78 -18.43 11.18
CA LEU A 63 -15.02 -17.06 11.64
C LEU A 63 -15.99 -17.01 12.83
N ILE A 64 -17.07 -17.80 12.81
CA ILE A 64 -18.01 -17.89 13.94
C ILE A 64 -17.32 -18.42 15.20
N LEU A 65 -16.50 -19.46 15.07
CA LEU A 65 -15.81 -20.06 16.22
C LEU A 65 -14.77 -19.10 16.82
N VAL A 66 -14.07 -18.34 15.98
CA VAL A 66 -13.16 -17.27 16.43
C VAL A 66 -13.96 -16.15 17.11
N LYS A 67 -15.05 -15.68 16.49
CA LYS A 67 -15.93 -14.63 17.03
C LYS A 67 -16.49 -15.01 18.41
N ARG A 68 -16.80 -16.29 18.62
CA ARG A 68 -17.30 -16.82 19.90
C ARG A 68 -16.18 -17.13 20.92
N GLY A 69 -14.91 -16.91 20.57
CA GLY A 69 -13.76 -17.21 21.42
C GLY A 69 -13.55 -18.71 21.69
N ARG A 70 -14.12 -19.59 20.86
CA ARG A 70 -13.97 -21.05 20.99
C ARG A 70 -12.62 -21.53 20.48
N ILE A 71 -12.12 -20.88 19.45
CA ILE A 71 -10.78 -21.05 18.91
C ILE A 71 -10.09 -19.68 18.85
N ARG A 72 -8.77 -19.69 18.94
CA ARG A 72 -7.93 -18.50 18.74
C ARG A 72 -7.09 -18.77 17.50
N LEU A 73 -7.24 -17.92 16.50
CA LEU A 73 -6.47 -17.97 15.26
C LEU A 73 -5.87 -16.58 15.02
N PRO A 74 -4.66 -16.50 14.46
CA PRO A 74 -4.05 -15.22 14.08
C PRO A 74 -4.68 -14.70 12.78
N LEU A 75 -5.95 -14.28 12.85
CA LEU A 75 -6.65 -13.69 11.71
C LEU A 75 -6.45 -12.18 11.71
N GLU A 76 -5.31 -11.73 11.19
CA GLU A 76 -4.96 -10.31 11.12
C GLU A 76 -5.66 -9.64 9.94
N ASP A 77 -5.63 -10.27 8.76
CA ASP A 77 -6.27 -9.79 7.56
C ASP A 77 -7.26 -10.79 6.98
N LEU A 78 -8.28 -10.29 6.31
CA LEU A 78 -9.20 -11.13 5.54
C LEU A 78 -9.46 -10.51 4.18
N ASP A 79 -9.05 -11.20 3.13
CA ASP A 79 -9.24 -10.77 1.74
C ASP A 79 -10.34 -11.58 1.05
N THR A 80 -11.35 -10.87 0.52
CA THR A 80 -12.42 -11.42 -0.32
C THR A 80 -12.37 -10.93 -1.77
N SER A 81 -11.29 -10.26 -2.18
CA SER A 81 -11.12 -9.61 -3.49
C SER A 81 -11.27 -10.57 -4.65
N GLY A 82 -10.62 -11.73 -4.57
CA GLY A 82 -10.72 -12.82 -5.55
C GLY A 82 -11.98 -13.68 -5.43
N CYS A 83 -12.87 -13.40 -4.46
CA CYS A 83 -14.02 -14.24 -4.21
C CYS A 83 -15.25 -13.80 -5.02
N ASN A 84 -15.86 -14.71 -5.77
CA ASN A 84 -17.14 -14.48 -6.46
C ASN A 84 -18.34 -14.76 -5.53
N LEU A 85 -18.40 -14.03 -4.41
CA LEU A 85 -19.48 -14.17 -3.43
C LEU A 85 -20.71 -13.37 -3.86
N SER A 86 -21.89 -13.94 -3.63
CA SER A 86 -23.12 -13.16 -3.69
C SER A 86 -23.15 -12.16 -2.53
N SER A 87 -23.84 -11.03 -2.70
CA SER A 87 -24.00 -10.02 -1.65
C SER A 87 -24.48 -10.65 -0.34
N GLY A 88 -25.46 -11.56 -0.39
CA GLY A 88 -25.94 -12.29 0.79
C GLY A 88 -24.85 -13.07 1.54
N LYS A 89 -23.91 -13.70 0.82
CA LYS A 89 -22.77 -14.39 1.46
C LYS A 89 -21.77 -13.40 2.06
N VAL A 90 -21.53 -12.27 1.40
CA VAL A 90 -20.68 -11.20 1.94
C VAL A 90 -21.26 -10.69 3.25
N PHE A 91 -22.56 -10.43 3.32
CA PHE A 91 -23.19 -9.98 4.58
C PHE A 91 -23.18 -11.04 5.66
N LEU A 92 -23.40 -12.30 5.30
CA LEU A 92 -23.27 -13.40 6.25
C LEU A 92 -21.85 -13.49 6.85
N LEU A 93 -20.83 -13.26 6.02
CA LEU A 93 -19.44 -13.15 6.49
C LEU A 93 -19.27 -11.96 7.42
N LEU A 94 -19.63 -10.75 6.98
CA LEU A 94 -19.50 -9.50 7.75
C LEU A 94 -20.16 -9.61 9.14
N GLU A 95 -21.34 -10.20 9.23
CA GLU A 95 -22.03 -10.45 10.49
C GLU A 95 -21.31 -11.46 11.38
N SER A 96 -20.50 -12.35 10.80
CA SER A 96 -19.78 -13.43 11.49
C SER A 96 -18.32 -13.09 11.81
N MET A 97 -17.84 -11.93 11.36
CA MET A 97 -16.46 -11.49 11.52
C MET A 97 -16.07 -11.26 12.99
N PRO A 98 -14.86 -11.68 13.40
CA PRO A 98 -14.34 -11.43 14.72
C PRO A 98 -13.57 -10.09 14.75
N TRP A 99 -14.31 -8.97 14.75
CA TRP A 99 -13.75 -7.61 14.60
C TRP A 99 -12.77 -7.19 15.70
N THR A 100 -12.72 -7.91 16.82
CA THR A 100 -11.75 -7.67 17.90
C THR A 100 -10.35 -8.21 17.60
N VAL A 101 -10.22 -9.09 16.61
CA VAL A 101 -8.91 -9.67 16.21
C VAL A 101 -8.51 -9.29 14.78
N LEU A 102 -9.46 -8.82 13.97
CA LEU A 102 -9.22 -8.48 12.58
C LEU A 102 -8.72 -7.04 12.45
N ASP A 103 -7.48 -6.90 11.96
CA ASP A 103 -6.87 -5.60 11.67
C ASP A 103 -7.25 -5.11 10.27
N GLY A 104 -7.40 -6.01 9.28
CA GLY A 104 -7.70 -5.63 7.90
C GLY A 104 -8.77 -6.45 7.20
N LEU A 105 -9.57 -5.77 6.37
CA LEU A 105 -10.62 -6.37 5.55
C LEU A 105 -10.57 -5.82 4.12
N THR A 106 -10.42 -6.72 3.15
CA THR A 106 -10.58 -6.40 1.72
C THR A 106 -11.88 -6.97 1.19
N LEU A 107 -12.77 -6.10 0.69
CA LEU A 107 -14.08 -6.46 0.16
C LEU A 107 -14.06 -6.66 -1.35
N GLY A 108 -14.49 -7.83 -1.83
CA GLY A 108 -14.63 -8.13 -3.26
C GLY A 108 -15.80 -7.42 -3.96
N LYS A 109 -15.87 -7.55 -5.29
CA LYS A 109 -16.92 -6.96 -6.15
C LYS A 109 -18.34 -7.28 -5.67
N GLY A 110 -18.55 -8.44 -5.04
CA GLY A 110 -19.86 -8.86 -4.50
C GLY A 110 -20.40 -7.98 -3.36
N ALA A 111 -19.53 -7.26 -2.63
CA ALA A 111 -19.93 -6.41 -1.51
C ALA A 111 -20.65 -5.12 -1.94
N VAL A 112 -20.34 -4.65 -3.16
CA VAL A 112 -20.73 -3.35 -3.70
C VAL A 112 -21.23 -3.44 -5.15
N LYS A 113 -21.61 -4.66 -5.57
CA LYS A 113 -22.01 -4.97 -6.96
C LYS A 113 -23.23 -4.18 -7.44
N ASP A 114 -24.15 -3.89 -6.53
CA ASP A 114 -25.41 -3.20 -6.80
C ASP A 114 -25.78 -2.28 -5.63
N ASP A 115 -26.70 -1.35 -5.89
CA ASP A 115 -27.15 -0.37 -4.89
C ASP A 115 -27.72 -1.04 -3.64
N ALA A 116 -28.35 -2.21 -3.76
CA ALA A 116 -28.91 -2.92 -2.62
C ALA A 116 -27.81 -3.51 -1.72
N ALA A 117 -26.75 -4.06 -2.31
CA ALA A 117 -25.57 -4.52 -1.59
C ALA A 117 -24.87 -3.35 -0.91
N LEU A 118 -24.69 -2.23 -1.62
CA LEU A 118 -24.13 -1.01 -1.06
C LEU A 118 -24.95 -0.47 0.12
N ILE A 119 -26.28 -0.33 -0.01
CA ILE A 119 -27.16 0.13 1.07
C ILE A 119 -27.05 -0.79 2.29
N ARG A 120 -26.98 -2.10 2.08
CA ARG A 120 -26.76 -3.05 3.18
C ARG A 120 -25.39 -2.89 3.82
N LEU A 121 -24.36 -2.55 3.05
CA LEU A 121 -23.00 -2.30 3.54
C LEU A 121 -22.97 -1.03 4.39
N CYS A 122 -23.58 0.04 3.89
CA CYS A 122 -23.81 1.29 4.61
C CYS A 122 -24.54 1.04 5.93
N ALA A 123 -25.72 0.41 5.89
CA ALA A 123 -26.51 0.09 7.08
C ALA A 123 -25.79 -0.90 8.03
N PHE A 124 -24.91 -1.75 7.52
CA PHE A 124 -24.06 -2.62 8.33
C PHE A 124 -23.05 -1.79 9.13
N PHE A 125 -22.33 -0.88 8.46
CA PHE A 125 -21.40 0.00 9.13
C PHE A 125 -22.13 0.94 10.08
N GLU A 126 -23.18 1.67 9.67
CA GLU A 126 -23.95 2.57 10.55
C GLU A 126 -24.42 1.90 11.85
N ARG A 127 -24.98 0.68 11.76
CA ARG A 127 -25.42 -0.08 12.94
C ARG A 127 -24.27 -0.36 13.92
N ARG A 128 -23.05 -0.49 13.42
CA ARG A 128 -21.85 -0.70 14.23
C ARG A 128 -21.39 0.58 14.92
N CYS A 129 -21.52 1.73 14.28
CA CYS A 129 -21.12 3.04 14.84
C CYS A 129 -22.07 3.51 15.92
N ILE A 130 -23.37 3.24 15.74
CA ILE A 130 -24.42 3.57 16.71
C ILE A 130 -24.44 2.56 17.87
N GLY A 131 -23.66 1.47 17.77
CA GLY A 131 -23.58 0.41 18.75
C GLY A 131 -23.34 0.94 20.15
N VAL A 132 -24.36 0.81 21.00
CA VAL A 132 -24.34 1.10 22.44
C VAL A 132 -23.08 0.52 23.04
N GLU A 133 -22.23 1.36 23.64
CA GLU A 133 -21.07 0.95 24.42
C GLU A 133 -21.51 -0.14 25.40
N VAL A 134 -21.26 -1.41 25.07
CA VAL A 134 -21.39 -2.48 26.04
C VAL A 134 -20.18 -2.34 26.94
N PRO A 135 -20.34 -2.01 28.23
CA PRO A 135 -19.21 -1.75 29.11
C PRO A 135 -18.28 -2.97 29.14
N GLY A 136 -17.04 -2.79 28.68
CA GLY A 136 -16.02 -3.83 28.67
C GLY A 136 -15.70 -4.45 27.30
N VAL A 137 -16.40 -4.06 26.23
CA VAL A 137 -16.00 -4.36 24.85
C VAL A 137 -15.64 -3.03 24.20
N GLY A 138 -14.34 -2.75 24.09
CA GLY A 138 -13.85 -1.54 23.43
C GLY A 138 -14.32 -1.45 21.97
N PRO A 139 -14.31 -0.26 21.36
CA PRO A 139 -14.71 -0.09 19.97
C PRO A 139 -13.95 -1.06 19.09
N GLU A 140 -14.70 -1.77 18.24
CA GLU A 140 -14.17 -2.73 17.27
C GLU A 140 -13.22 -1.98 16.31
N ASN A 141 -11.91 -2.24 16.41
CA ASN A 141 -10.87 -1.47 15.71
C ASN A 141 -10.45 -2.15 14.41
N LEU A 142 -11.31 -2.11 13.40
CA LEU A 142 -10.82 -2.37 12.04
C LEU A 142 -9.84 -1.24 11.68
N LYS A 143 -8.57 -1.56 11.45
CA LYS A 143 -7.53 -0.59 11.13
C LYS A 143 -7.43 -0.33 9.62
N ARG A 144 -7.64 -1.38 8.82
CA ARG A 144 -7.51 -1.37 7.37
C ARG A 144 -8.81 -1.83 6.72
N LEU A 145 -9.35 -1.00 5.83
CA LEU A 145 -10.48 -1.37 4.98
C LEU A 145 -10.12 -1.04 3.53
N SER A 146 -10.19 -2.05 2.69
CA SER A 146 -9.91 -1.98 1.26
C SER A 146 -11.01 -2.65 0.46
N PHE A 147 -11.05 -2.31 -0.82
CA PHE A 147 -12.00 -2.82 -1.80
C PHE A 147 -11.21 -3.38 -2.97
N ALA A 148 -11.69 -4.47 -3.57
CA ALA A 148 -11.06 -5.06 -4.75
C ALA A 148 -11.07 -4.05 -5.91
N GLU A 149 -10.11 -4.21 -6.81
CA GLU A 149 -10.01 -3.41 -8.04
C GLU A 149 -11.35 -3.34 -8.78
N GLU A 150 -11.75 -2.13 -9.18
CA GLU A 150 -13.02 -1.80 -9.83
C GLU A 150 -14.31 -2.21 -9.07
N SER A 151 -14.23 -2.65 -7.82
CA SER A 151 -15.44 -3.04 -7.08
C SER A 151 -16.30 -1.82 -6.74
N LEU A 152 -15.68 -0.67 -6.48
CA LEU A 152 -16.36 0.50 -5.96
C LEU A 152 -16.51 1.58 -7.04
N GLY A 153 -17.72 1.68 -7.61
CA GLY A 153 -18.04 2.74 -8.56
C GLY A 153 -18.18 4.13 -7.91
N PRO A 154 -18.12 5.23 -8.69
CA PRO A 154 -18.21 6.60 -8.17
C PRO A 154 -19.49 6.88 -7.36
N ALA A 155 -20.63 6.32 -7.78
CA ALA A 155 -21.87 6.45 -7.02
C ALA A 155 -21.78 5.77 -5.66
N ALA A 156 -21.21 4.55 -5.61
CA ALA A 156 -21.06 3.80 -4.37
C ALA A 156 -20.13 4.50 -3.38
N SER A 157 -19.09 5.12 -3.92
CA SER A 157 -18.10 5.90 -3.19
C SER A 157 -18.77 7.04 -2.41
N THR A 158 -19.54 7.88 -3.09
CA THR A 158 -20.23 9.03 -2.46
C THR A 158 -21.16 8.68 -1.30
N VAL A 159 -21.75 7.48 -1.30
CA VAL A 159 -22.67 7.02 -0.23
C VAL A 159 -21.90 6.38 0.93
N LEU A 160 -20.87 5.60 0.64
CA LEU A 160 -20.21 4.77 1.63
C LEU A 160 -19.31 5.57 2.59
N PHE A 161 -18.64 6.61 2.09
CA PHE A 161 -17.59 7.25 2.89
C PHE A 161 -18.03 8.17 4.02
N PRO A 162 -19.12 8.95 3.91
CA PRO A 162 -19.63 9.68 5.06
C PRO A 162 -19.88 8.74 6.25
N ILE A 163 -20.28 7.50 5.97
CA ILE A 163 -20.46 6.47 6.99
C ILE A 163 -19.10 5.99 7.48
N LEU A 164 -18.20 5.53 6.59
CA LEU A 164 -16.91 4.96 7.01
C LEU A 164 -16.07 5.90 7.88
N SER A 165 -16.13 7.21 7.62
CA SER A 165 -15.38 8.20 8.39
C SER A 165 -15.91 8.49 9.78
N GLU A 166 -17.24 8.40 9.97
CA GLU A 166 -17.87 8.56 11.27
C GLU A 166 -17.73 7.30 12.12
N CYS A 167 -17.57 6.16 11.45
CA CYS A 167 -17.78 4.83 12.01
C CYS A 167 -16.53 4.07 12.39
N LEU A 168 -15.40 4.34 11.73
CA LEU A 168 -14.21 3.54 11.88
C LEU A 168 -12.99 4.44 12.14
N SER A 169 -12.18 4.06 13.12
CA SER A 169 -10.85 4.64 13.33
C SER A 169 -9.85 4.01 12.35
N LEU A 170 -10.12 4.15 11.05
CA LEU A 170 -9.26 3.56 10.02
C LEU A 170 -7.92 4.30 9.98
N GLU A 171 -6.84 3.55 10.13
CA GLU A 171 -5.48 4.03 9.89
C GLU A 171 -5.20 4.09 8.38
N LYS A 172 -5.71 3.10 7.63
CA LYS A 172 -5.63 3.01 6.18
C LYS A 172 -7.00 2.74 5.58
N LEU A 173 -7.54 3.73 4.87
CA LEU A 173 -8.78 3.63 4.10
C LEU A 173 -8.40 3.67 2.62
N CYS A 174 -8.49 2.53 1.93
CA CYS A 174 -8.30 2.47 0.47
C CYS A 174 -9.61 2.79 -0.25
N VAL A 175 -10.19 3.97 -0.01
CA VAL A 175 -11.54 4.30 -0.51
C VAL A 175 -11.88 5.82 -0.53
N LYS A 176 -12.42 6.32 -1.66
CA LYS A 176 -12.52 7.72 -2.15
C LYS A 176 -13.46 8.75 -1.47
N GLU A 177 -13.28 9.18 -0.21
CA GLU A 177 -13.85 10.44 0.42
C GLU A 177 -15.17 10.53 1.22
N ARG A 178 -15.04 10.82 2.53
CA ARG A 178 -15.42 12.08 3.23
C ARG A 178 -15.50 11.81 4.72
N GLY A 179 -14.82 12.67 5.48
CA GLY A 179 -14.62 12.63 6.93
C GLY A 179 -13.23 12.07 7.26
N MET A 180 -12.27 12.95 7.59
CA MET A 180 -10.85 12.59 7.52
C MET A 180 -10.05 12.97 8.76
N LYS A 181 -10.68 13.27 9.90
CA LYS A 181 -9.95 13.80 11.09
C LYS A 181 -8.85 12.86 11.59
N SER A 182 -9.01 11.55 11.39
CA SER A 182 -8.04 10.52 11.78
C SER A 182 -7.26 9.92 10.60
N LEU A 183 -7.52 10.37 9.37
CA LEU A 183 -6.97 9.75 8.17
C LEU A 183 -5.48 10.08 8.03
N ARG A 184 -4.62 9.06 8.10
CA ARG A 184 -3.17 9.21 7.96
C ARG A 184 -2.66 8.74 6.62
N GLU A 185 -3.21 7.66 6.08
CA GLU A 185 -2.78 7.13 4.79
C GLU A 185 -3.99 6.83 3.91
N VAL A 186 -3.92 7.32 2.68
CA VAL A 186 -4.91 7.08 1.63
C VAL A 186 -4.18 6.48 0.45
N ASP A 187 -4.68 5.33 0.02
CA ASP A 187 -4.11 4.58 -1.08
C ASP A 187 -5.21 4.31 -2.09
N PHE A 188 -5.15 5.07 -3.19
CA PHE A 188 -6.00 4.93 -4.36
C PHE A 188 -5.24 4.31 -5.53
N GLY A 189 -4.09 3.67 -5.31
CA GLY A 189 -3.30 3.06 -6.38
C GLY A 189 -4.09 2.01 -7.16
N ASN A 190 -4.07 2.07 -8.49
CA ASN A 190 -4.70 1.10 -9.40
C ASN A 190 -6.17 0.74 -9.07
N ILE A 191 -7.01 1.73 -8.73
CA ILE A 191 -8.46 1.50 -8.51
C ILE A 191 -9.35 2.21 -9.53
N GLY A 192 -8.78 2.72 -10.62
CA GLY A 192 -9.52 3.42 -11.68
C GLY A 192 -10.06 4.78 -11.22
N VAL A 193 -9.27 5.53 -10.45
CA VAL A 193 -9.55 6.91 -10.06
C VAL A 193 -9.49 7.82 -11.28
N LYS A 194 -10.55 8.60 -11.46
CA LYS A 194 -10.64 9.62 -12.50
C LYS A 194 -10.38 10.99 -11.90
N GLY A 195 -10.06 11.96 -12.75
CA GLY A 195 -9.84 13.34 -12.33
C GLY A 195 -10.93 13.92 -11.45
N GLY A 196 -12.21 13.72 -11.81
CA GLY A 196 -13.33 14.18 -11.00
C GLY A 196 -13.35 13.61 -9.57
N ASP A 197 -12.89 12.38 -9.37
CA ASP A 197 -12.81 11.75 -8.04
C ASP A 197 -11.70 12.41 -7.20
N VAL A 198 -10.53 12.65 -7.79
CA VAL A 198 -9.43 13.36 -7.11
C VAL A 198 -9.78 14.82 -6.86
N SER A 199 -10.50 15.46 -7.78
CA SER A 199 -11.02 16.81 -7.58
C SER A 199 -11.95 16.86 -6.40
N ALA A 200 -12.88 15.92 -6.30
CA ALA A 200 -13.75 15.82 -5.14
C ALA A 200 -12.90 15.65 -3.85
N PHE A 201 -11.94 14.70 -3.86
CA PHE A 201 -10.99 14.41 -2.76
C PHE A 201 -10.29 15.64 -2.24
N CYS A 202 -9.62 16.33 -3.14
CA CYS A 202 -8.90 17.54 -2.82
C CYS A 202 -9.84 18.64 -2.30
N ASN A 203 -11.03 18.80 -2.89
CA ASN A 203 -11.98 19.80 -2.43
C ASN A 203 -12.53 19.51 -1.03
N ALA A 204 -12.78 18.26 -0.66
CA ALA A 204 -13.18 17.94 0.71
C ALA A 204 -12.04 18.13 1.71
N LEU A 205 -10.80 17.79 1.34
CA LEU A 205 -9.61 18.09 2.16
C LEU A 205 -9.49 19.59 2.43
N ILE A 206 -9.67 20.41 1.39
CA ILE A 206 -9.62 21.88 1.49
C ILE A 206 -10.73 22.41 2.39
N ALA A 207 -11.96 21.90 2.24
CA ALA A 207 -13.12 22.32 3.03
C ALA A 207 -13.05 21.88 4.50
N GLN A 208 -12.28 20.83 4.81
CA GLN A 208 -12.20 20.29 6.16
C GLN A 208 -11.39 21.19 7.10
N ARG A 209 -11.94 21.38 8.30
CA ARG A 209 -11.29 22.06 9.44
C ARG A 209 -11.54 21.27 10.73
N PRO A 210 -10.49 20.94 11.52
CA PRO A 210 -9.06 21.10 11.20
C PRO A 210 -8.63 20.24 10.00
N GLN A 211 -7.54 20.62 9.32
CA GLN A 211 -6.97 19.84 8.24
C GLN A 211 -6.63 18.42 8.74
N PRO A 212 -6.85 17.38 7.93
CA PRO A 212 -6.48 16.03 8.29
C PRO A 212 -4.97 15.88 8.38
N GLY A 213 -4.50 15.07 9.33
CA GLY A 213 -3.09 14.71 9.47
C GLY A 213 -2.65 13.68 8.44
N LEU A 214 -2.96 13.89 7.15
CA LEU A 214 -2.64 12.95 6.08
C LEU A 214 -1.13 12.94 5.84
N VAL A 215 -0.53 11.79 6.04
CA VAL A 215 0.91 11.51 5.95
C VAL A 215 1.26 10.82 4.63
N GLY A 216 0.38 9.99 4.09
CA GLY A 216 0.59 9.27 2.83
C GLY A 216 -0.60 9.41 1.88
N LEU A 217 -0.31 9.71 0.61
CA LEU A 217 -1.28 9.73 -0.48
C LEU A 217 -0.69 8.99 -1.68
N SER A 218 -1.28 7.84 -2.03
CA SER A 218 -0.99 7.16 -3.29
C SER A 218 -2.16 7.32 -4.26
N LEU A 219 -1.84 7.82 -5.45
CA LEU A 219 -2.72 7.92 -6.60
C LEU A 219 -2.18 7.11 -7.78
N GLY A 220 -1.18 6.25 -7.59
CA GLY A 220 -0.48 5.55 -8.65
C GLY A 220 -1.39 4.77 -9.61
N ASP A 221 -0.99 4.60 -10.86
CA ASP A 221 -1.70 3.82 -11.90
C ASP A 221 -3.15 4.28 -12.13
N ASN A 222 -3.39 5.59 -12.07
CA ASN A 222 -4.70 6.20 -12.35
C ASN A 222 -4.63 7.18 -13.52
N ARG A 223 -5.78 7.76 -13.91
CA ARG A 223 -5.83 8.80 -14.93
C ARG A 223 -6.39 10.07 -14.33
N LEU A 224 -5.49 10.87 -13.73
CA LEU A 224 -5.86 12.08 -13.01
C LEU A 224 -6.47 13.13 -13.93
N GLN A 225 -6.03 13.23 -15.19
CA GLN A 225 -6.44 14.31 -16.11
C GLN A 225 -6.13 15.71 -15.52
N GLU A 226 -6.29 16.76 -16.33
CA GLU A 226 -6.01 18.14 -15.90
C GLU A 226 -6.83 18.58 -14.66
N SER A 227 -8.07 18.08 -14.52
CA SER A 227 -8.94 18.40 -13.38
C SER A 227 -8.44 17.83 -12.05
N GLY A 228 -7.96 16.58 -12.05
CA GLY A 228 -7.37 15.94 -10.88
C GLY A 228 -6.06 16.59 -10.49
N GLU A 229 -5.19 16.86 -11.48
CA GLU A 229 -3.92 17.56 -11.30
C GLU A 229 -4.12 18.94 -10.65
N SER A 230 -4.97 19.78 -11.25
CA SER A 230 -5.22 21.15 -10.77
C SER A 230 -5.76 21.17 -9.34
N SER A 231 -6.60 20.19 -9.00
CA SER A 231 -7.20 20.09 -7.66
C SER A 231 -6.19 19.64 -6.61
N LEU A 232 -5.32 18.69 -6.96
CA LEU A 232 -4.22 18.24 -6.10
C LEU A 232 -3.24 19.38 -5.82
N LEU A 233 -2.83 20.11 -6.86
CA LEU A 233 -1.96 21.28 -6.75
C LEU A 233 -2.59 22.38 -5.90
N SER A 234 -3.90 22.60 -6.05
CA SER A 234 -4.65 23.54 -5.21
C SER A 234 -4.64 23.11 -3.74
N ALA A 235 -4.85 21.82 -3.44
CA ALA A 235 -4.84 21.29 -2.07
C ALA A 235 -3.46 21.41 -1.41
N LEU A 236 -2.38 21.16 -2.15
CA LEU A 236 -1.00 21.39 -1.69
C LEU A 236 -0.78 22.87 -1.37
N LYS A 237 -1.10 23.75 -2.32
CA LYS A 237 -0.90 25.20 -2.21
C LYS A 237 -1.63 25.83 -1.02
N VAL A 238 -2.84 25.38 -0.70
CA VAL A 238 -3.59 25.90 0.47
C VAL A 238 -3.22 25.20 1.79
N GLY A 239 -2.23 24.31 1.77
CA GLY A 239 -1.74 23.60 2.94
C GLY A 239 -2.68 22.52 3.48
N ALA A 240 -3.65 22.07 2.68
CA ALA A 240 -4.55 20.97 3.05
C ALA A 240 -3.80 19.64 3.20
N LEU A 241 -2.63 19.53 2.57
CA LEU A 241 -1.72 18.39 2.58
C LEU A 241 -0.39 18.70 3.29
N SER A 242 -0.37 19.67 4.20
CA SER A 242 0.87 20.11 4.88
C SER A 242 1.56 19.04 5.74
N SER A 243 0.86 17.96 6.12
CA SER A 243 1.44 16.83 6.86
C SER A 243 1.99 15.72 5.96
N LEU A 244 1.86 15.86 4.64
CA LEU A 244 2.17 14.81 3.69
C LEU A 244 3.68 14.53 3.65
N LYS A 245 4.01 13.25 3.84
CA LYS A 245 5.38 12.72 3.81
C LYS A 245 5.61 11.80 2.62
N ALA A 246 4.58 11.13 2.13
CA ALA A 246 4.66 10.24 0.98
C ALA A 246 3.60 10.62 -0.05
N LEU A 247 4.06 10.89 -1.28
CA LEU A 247 3.19 11.17 -2.42
C LEU A 247 3.60 10.26 -3.57
N ASP A 248 2.65 9.46 -4.03
CA ASP A 248 2.83 8.59 -5.18
C ASP A 248 1.88 8.98 -6.31
N LEU A 249 2.47 9.41 -7.42
CA LEU A 249 1.82 9.80 -8.67
C LEU A 249 2.34 8.97 -9.86
N GLY A 250 2.91 7.79 -9.61
CA GLY A 250 3.38 6.89 -10.65
C GLY A 250 2.26 6.57 -11.66
N ASN A 251 2.57 6.57 -12.94
CA ASN A 251 1.64 6.20 -14.02
C ASN A 251 0.30 6.95 -14.00
N CYS A 252 0.27 8.17 -13.45
CA CYS A 252 -0.94 8.98 -13.33
C CYS A 252 -1.34 9.72 -14.62
N GLN A 253 -0.52 9.61 -15.67
CA GLN A 253 -0.56 10.46 -16.87
C GLN A 253 -0.49 11.95 -16.51
N PHE A 254 0.34 12.29 -15.52
CA PHE A 254 0.50 13.66 -15.05
C PHE A 254 1.05 14.52 -16.19
N SER A 255 0.35 15.60 -16.53
CA SER A 255 0.81 16.50 -17.58
C SER A 255 2.14 17.14 -17.22
N ARG A 256 2.94 17.48 -18.24
CA ARG A 256 4.20 18.22 -18.08
C ARG A 256 4.02 19.51 -17.25
N GLY A 257 2.98 20.29 -17.56
CA GLY A 257 2.66 21.50 -16.80
C GLY A 257 2.26 21.19 -15.36
N GLY A 258 1.56 20.07 -15.13
CA GLY A 258 1.29 19.56 -13.80
C GLY A 258 2.58 19.30 -13.02
N VAL A 259 3.54 18.57 -13.59
CA VAL A 259 4.82 18.23 -12.93
C VAL A 259 5.60 19.49 -12.57
N GLU A 260 5.68 20.45 -13.50
CA GLU A 260 6.35 21.74 -13.27
C GLU A 260 5.69 22.52 -12.12
N LEU A 261 4.36 22.56 -12.07
CA LEU A 261 3.62 23.22 -10.99
C LEU A 261 3.74 22.48 -9.66
N LEU A 262 3.83 21.16 -9.68
CA LEU A 262 4.03 20.35 -8.48
C LEU A 262 5.41 20.62 -7.88
N LEU A 263 6.45 20.48 -8.71
CA LEU A 263 7.84 20.57 -8.28
C LEU A 263 8.33 21.99 -8.04
N GLY A 264 7.64 23.00 -8.58
CA GLY A 264 7.86 24.42 -8.29
C GLY A 264 6.89 25.01 -7.27
N GLY A 265 5.97 24.21 -6.74
CA GLY A 265 4.91 24.64 -5.84
C GLY A 265 5.30 24.62 -4.36
N GLU A 266 4.48 25.27 -3.54
CA GLU A 266 4.58 25.21 -2.07
C GLU A 266 3.87 23.95 -1.52
N GLY A 267 4.20 23.53 -0.30
CA GLY A 267 3.51 22.44 0.39
C GLY A 267 4.20 21.08 0.32
N LEU A 268 5.43 21.01 -0.21
CA LEU A 268 6.25 19.79 -0.25
C LEU A 268 7.35 19.75 0.83
N GLU A 269 7.33 20.67 1.80
CA GLU A 269 8.43 20.86 2.76
C GLU A 269 8.62 19.66 3.71
N ASN A 270 7.54 18.90 3.93
CA ASN A 270 7.53 17.70 4.77
C ASN A 270 7.69 16.40 3.96
N LEU A 271 7.78 16.49 2.64
CA LEU A 271 7.80 15.30 1.78
C LEU A 271 9.12 14.55 1.95
N GLU A 272 9.01 13.27 2.32
CA GLU A 272 10.13 12.33 2.49
C GLU A 272 10.22 11.36 1.32
N ARG A 273 9.09 11.04 0.67
CA ARG A 273 8.99 10.12 -0.47
C ARG A 273 8.15 10.73 -1.59
N LEU A 274 8.71 10.77 -2.80
CA LEU A 274 8.03 11.21 -4.02
C LEU A 274 8.21 10.16 -5.12
N ILE A 275 7.10 9.73 -5.73
CA ILE A 275 7.11 8.86 -6.91
C ILE A 275 6.44 9.61 -8.05
N LEU A 276 7.19 9.84 -9.13
CA LEU A 276 6.75 10.46 -10.37
C LEU A 276 7.17 9.54 -11.50
N GLY A 277 6.24 8.71 -11.97
CA GLY A 277 6.50 7.77 -13.07
C GLY A 277 5.46 7.84 -14.18
N GLY A 278 5.76 7.22 -15.32
CA GLY A 278 4.86 7.15 -16.47
C GLY A 278 4.59 8.51 -17.11
N ILE A 279 5.55 9.43 -17.03
CA ILE A 279 5.47 10.73 -17.70
C ILE A 279 6.05 10.53 -19.10
N SER A 280 5.15 10.33 -20.08
CA SER A 280 5.51 10.04 -21.48
C SER A 280 6.28 11.16 -22.19
N GLU A 281 6.36 12.35 -21.59
CA GLU A 281 7.10 13.50 -22.11
C GLU A 281 8.05 14.07 -21.04
N GLY A 282 9.01 13.25 -20.59
CA GLY A 282 10.09 13.63 -19.67
C GLY A 282 11.09 14.66 -20.23
N GLY A 283 10.65 15.54 -21.13
CA GLY A 283 11.50 16.48 -21.84
C GLY A 283 12.23 17.47 -20.92
N ILE A 284 13.07 18.31 -21.55
CA ILE A 284 14.01 19.21 -20.86
C ILE A 284 13.40 20.09 -19.76
N SER A 285 12.12 20.48 -19.84
CA SER A 285 11.53 21.30 -18.78
C SER A 285 11.12 20.50 -17.55
N VAL A 286 10.70 19.23 -17.71
CA VAL A 286 10.48 18.33 -16.56
C VAL A 286 11.81 18.11 -15.84
N ALA A 287 12.87 17.86 -16.60
CA ALA A 287 14.22 17.76 -16.06
C ALA A 287 14.65 19.03 -15.31
N ARG A 288 14.38 20.22 -15.88
CA ARG A 288 14.66 21.49 -15.20
C ARG A 288 13.81 21.68 -13.94
N ALA A 289 12.53 21.31 -13.96
CA ALA A 289 11.69 21.39 -12.77
C ALA A 289 12.19 20.47 -11.64
N VAL A 290 12.62 19.25 -11.98
CA VAL A 290 13.28 18.33 -11.03
C VAL A 290 14.57 18.95 -10.51
N ALA A 291 15.43 19.46 -11.39
CA ALA A 291 16.68 20.09 -11.02
C ALA A 291 16.47 21.30 -10.09
N ASP A 292 15.56 22.20 -10.44
CA ASP A 292 15.22 23.38 -9.66
C ASP A 292 14.63 22.99 -8.29
N CYS A 293 13.75 21.99 -8.23
CA CYS A 293 13.17 21.50 -6.98
C CYS A 293 14.25 20.99 -6.00
N LEU A 294 15.20 20.21 -6.52
CA LEU A 294 16.32 19.67 -5.74
C LEU A 294 17.27 20.79 -5.28
N MET A 295 17.63 21.70 -6.20
CA MET A 295 18.63 22.75 -5.96
C MET A 295 18.12 23.88 -5.08
N GLN A 296 16.84 24.25 -5.20
CA GLN A 296 16.20 25.29 -4.38
C GLN A 296 15.77 24.79 -3.00
N ALA A 297 16.02 23.51 -2.69
CA ALA A 297 15.64 22.87 -1.44
C ALA A 297 14.15 22.98 -1.11
N GLN A 298 13.28 22.95 -2.14
CA GLN A 298 11.82 22.94 -1.96
C GLN A 298 11.34 21.68 -1.24
N VAL A 299 12.12 20.60 -1.36
CA VAL A 299 11.90 19.30 -0.73
C VAL A 299 13.05 18.97 0.24
N PRO A 300 13.22 19.74 1.33
CA PRO A 300 14.39 19.65 2.20
C PRO A 300 14.50 18.33 2.98
N ARG A 301 13.40 17.56 3.03
CA ARG A 301 13.30 16.28 3.74
C ARG A 301 13.23 15.06 2.81
N LEU A 302 13.37 15.26 1.50
CA LEU A 302 13.26 14.17 0.54
C LEU A 302 14.36 13.15 0.77
N LYS A 303 13.95 11.90 0.99
CA LYS A 303 14.83 10.73 1.17
C LYS A 303 14.69 9.74 0.03
N PHE A 304 13.54 9.74 -0.65
CA PHE A 304 13.29 8.85 -1.77
C PHE A 304 12.62 9.59 -2.92
N LEU A 305 13.19 9.45 -4.11
CA LEU A 305 12.67 9.99 -5.36
C LEU A 305 12.68 8.89 -6.41
N SER A 306 11.52 8.49 -6.91
CA SER A 306 11.41 7.60 -8.06
C SER A 306 10.98 8.39 -9.28
N LEU A 307 11.78 8.29 -10.33
CA LEU A 307 11.60 8.84 -11.67
C LEU A 307 11.63 7.71 -12.71
N GLU A 308 11.20 6.52 -12.32
CA GLU A 308 11.06 5.39 -13.23
C GLU A 308 9.99 5.71 -14.29
N GLU A 309 10.20 5.23 -15.51
CA GLU A 309 9.30 5.51 -16.64
C GLU A 309 9.11 7.02 -16.93
N VAL A 310 10.06 7.86 -16.55
CA VAL A 310 10.20 9.23 -17.06
C VAL A 310 11.29 9.22 -18.13
N ASP A 311 10.90 9.49 -19.37
CA ASP A 311 11.79 9.35 -20.53
C ASP A 311 12.76 10.55 -20.65
N PHE A 312 13.76 10.61 -19.77
CA PHE A 312 14.81 11.61 -19.81
C PHE A 312 15.87 11.22 -20.85
N MET A 313 15.80 11.84 -22.01
CA MET A 313 16.77 11.65 -23.10
C MET A 313 17.82 12.77 -23.11
N ASP A 314 19.07 12.41 -23.37
CA ASP A 314 20.14 13.30 -23.81
C ASP A 314 20.35 14.52 -22.89
N GLU A 315 20.08 15.74 -23.36
CA GLU A 315 20.25 16.98 -22.58
C GLU A 315 19.42 16.96 -21.28
N SER A 316 18.24 16.36 -21.31
CA SER A 316 17.37 16.27 -20.12
C SER A 316 17.95 15.33 -19.06
N ALA A 317 18.57 14.21 -19.48
CA ALA A 317 19.29 13.32 -18.57
C ALA A 317 20.48 14.03 -17.91
N VAL A 318 21.26 14.80 -18.68
CA VAL A 318 22.39 15.58 -18.15
C VAL A 318 21.93 16.54 -17.05
N VAL A 319 20.85 17.29 -17.29
CA VAL A 319 20.31 18.25 -16.32
C VAL A 319 19.92 17.57 -15.00
N VAL A 320 19.26 16.41 -15.07
CA VAL A 320 18.88 15.64 -13.86
C VAL A 320 20.12 15.11 -13.15
N LEU A 321 21.08 14.51 -13.88
CA LEU A 321 22.31 13.96 -13.30
C LEU A 321 23.16 15.03 -12.60
N ASP A 322 23.32 16.21 -13.21
CA ASP A 322 24.04 17.32 -12.60
C ASP A 322 23.36 17.84 -11.33
N ALA A 323 22.03 17.92 -11.34
CA ALA A 323 21.27 18.33 -10.16
C ALA A 323 21.38 17.32 -9.01
N LEU A 324 21.30 16.02 -9.31
CA LEU A 324 21.49 14.95 -8.32
C LEU A 324 22.90 15.00 -7.71
N ARG A 325 23.93 15.16 -8.54
CA ARG A 325 25.31 15.29 -8.08
C ARG A 325 25.50 16.52 -7.18
N ALA A 326 24.91 17.65 -7.56
CA ALA A 326 24.97 18.87 -6.76
C ALA A 326 24.22 18.73 -5.43
N PHE A 327 23.08 18.03 -5.42
CA PHE A 327 22.30 17.75 -4.22
C PHE A 327 23.09 16.92 -3.19
N GLU A 328 23.83 15.90 -3.64
CA GLU A 328 24.68 15.05 -2.78
C GLU A 328 25.76 15.86 -2.04
N GLY A 329 26.32 16.89 -2.68
CA GLY A 329 27.30 17.79 -2.07
C GLY A 329 26.78 18.48 -0.79
N GLY A 330 25.45 18.54 -0.61
CA GLY A 330 24.80 19.05 0.60
C GLY A 330 24.74 18.09 1.79
N GLY A 331 25.26 16.85 1.66
CA GLY A 331 25.31 15.87 2.75
C GLY A 331 23.95 15.25 3.10
N ARG A 332 23.00 15.29 2.17
CA ARG A 332 21.65 14.72 2.35
C ARG A 332 21.63 13.26 1.87
N ASP A 333 20.94 12.41 2.63
CA ASP A 333 20.73 11.01 2.25
C ASP A 333 19.49 10.91 1.37
N LEU A 334 19.71 10.81 0.06
CA LEU A 334 18.67 10.64 -0.96
C LEU A 334 18.89 9.31 -1.69
N SER A 335 17.80 8.58 -1.87
CA SER A 335 17.71 7.37 -2.68
C SER A 335 16.92 7.69 -3.94
N VAL A 336 17.53 7.46 -5.11
CA VAL A 336 16.92 7.76 -6.40
C VAL A 336 16.79 6.53 -7.27
N GLU A 337 15.62 6.36 -7.87
CA GLU A 337 15.35 5.42 -8.96
C GLU A 337 15.14 6.25 -10.23
N LEU A 338 15.87 5.94 -11.30
CA LEU A 338 15.96 6.81 -12.46
C LEU A 338 15.95 6.02 -13.77
N CYS A 339 15.16 6.48 -14.74
CA CYS A 339 15.26 6.07 -16.14
C CYS A 339 15.90 7.18 -16.98
N ILE A 340 16.92 6.88 -17.78
CA ILE A 340 17.54 7.83 -18.72
C ILE A 340 17.89 7.17 -20.06
N GLY A 341 17.94 7.93 -21.13
CA GLY A 341 18.58 7.54 -22.38
C GLY A 341 19.69 8.49 -22.79
N LEU A 342 20.82 7.95 -23.24
CA LEU A 342 22.00 8.70 -23.66
C LEU A 342 22.44 8.25 -25.05
N THR A 343 22.34 9.15 -26.03
CA THR A 343 22.68 8.89 -27.42
C THR A 343 23.81 9.81 -27.93
N GLY A 344 24.22 9.65 -29.19
CA GLY A 344 25.11 10.59 -29.89
C GLY A 344 26.37 11.00 -29.12
N ASN A 345 26.41 12.26 -28.65
CA ASN A 345 27.58 12.89 -28.04
C ASN A 345 27.55 12.95 -26.51
N PHE A 346 26.59 12.33 -25.83
CA PHE A 346 26.45 12.37 -24.37
C PHE A 346 27.36 11.39 -23.63
N GLN A 347 28.61 11.26 -24.11
CA GLN A 347 29.64 10.36 -23.55
C GLN A 347 30.02 10.74 -22.13
N GLU A 348 30.07 12.04 -21.82
CA GLU A 348 30.43 12.53 -20.48
C GLU A 348 29.40 12.13 -19.43
N ALA A 349 28.11 12.24 -19.75
CA ALA A 349 27.04 11.76 -18.88
C ALA A 349 27.12 10.24 -18.69
N ALA A 350 27.37 9.50 -19.78
CA ALA A 350 27.51 8.05 -19.72
C ALA A 350 28.71 7.62 -18.85
N MET A 351 29.84 8.33 -18.94
CA MET A 351 30.98 8.12 -18.05
C MET A 351 30.64 8.46 -16.60
N MET A 352 29.98 9.60 -16.36
CA MET A 352 29.58 10.04 -15.02
C MET A 352 28.75 8.97 -14.31
N VAL A 353 27.76 8.42 -15.01
CA VAL A 353 26.92 7.33 -14.49
C VAL A 353 27.77 6.08 -14.31
N GLY A 354 28.48 5.62 -15.34
CA GLY A 354 29.31 4.40 -15.29
C GLY A 354 30.33 4.38 -14.16
N GLU A 355 30.96 5.52 -13.86
CA GLU A 355 31.91 5.68 -12.75
C GLU A 355 31.26 5.71 -11.36
N GLY A 356 29.93 5.72 -11.28
CA GLY A 356 29.20 5.82 -10.02
C GLY A 356 29.30 7.20 -9.35
N ARG A 357 29.52 8.28 -10.11
CA ARG A 357 29.69 9.64 -9.55
C ARG A 357 28.42 10.23 -8.94
N VAL A 358 27.25 9.64 -9.20
CA VAL A 358 25.96 10.02 -8.63
C VAL A 358 25.58 8.99 -7.57
N LYS A 359 26.04 9.19 -6.34
CA LYS A 359 25.99 8.23 -5.22
C LYS A 359 24.58 7.98 -4.67
N CYS A 360 23.62 8.86 -4.95
CA CYS A 360 22.22 8.76 -4.55
C CYS A 360 21.42 7.77 -5.42
N LEU A 361 21.92 7.39 -6.60
CA LEU A 361 21.27 6.41 -7.47
C LEU A 361 21.28 5.02 -6.81
N ARG A 362 20.10 4.43 -6.63
CA ARG A 362 19.89 3.08 -6.08
C ARG A 362 19.37 2.09 -7.11
N SER A 363 18.52 2.57 -8.02
CA SER A 363 18.05 1.83 -9.19
C SER A 363 18.30 2.68 -10.44
N LEU A 364 18.77 2.07 -11.52
CA LEU A 364 19.01 2.74 -12.79
C LEU A 364 18.47 1.89 -13.93
N SER A 365 17.54 2.45 -14.72
CA SER A 365 17.24 1.98 -16.06
C SER A 365 17.91 2.92 -17.06
N VAL A 366 18.76 2.39 -17.95
CA VAL A 366 19.51 3.22 -18.88
C VAL A 366 19.48 2.66 -20.30
N VAL A 367 19.12 3.53 -21.25
CA VAL A 367 19.19 3.26 -22.68
C VAL A 367 20.47 3.89 -23.24
N LEU A 368 21.37 3.08 -23.80
CA LEU A 368 22.63 3.56 -24.38
C LEU A 368 22.70 3.24 -25.87
N MET A 369 23.09 4.24 -26.67
CA MET A 369 23.32 4.07 -28.10
C MET A 369 24.68 4.65 -28.49
N GLY A 370 25.46 3.87 -29.23
CA GLY A 370 26.73 4.29 -29.82
C GLY A 370 27.87 4.58 -28.85
N ARG A 371 28.50 5.74 -29.00
CA ARG A 371 29.68 6.13 -28.19
C ARG A 371 29.41 6.21 -26.68
N PRO A 372 28.26 6.72 -26.20
CA PRO A 372 27.83 6.58 -24.80
C PRO A 372 27.98 5.16 -24.25
N THR A 373 27.59 4.11 -25.00
CA THR A 373 27.70 2.71 -24.58
C THR A 373 29.13 2.34 -24.20
N LEU A 374 30.08 2.60 -25.10
CA LEU A 374 31.50 2.32 -24.84
C LEU A 374 32.05 3.14 -23.67
N SER A 375 31.58 4.38 -23.54
CA SER A 375 32.05 5.31 -22.51
C SER A 375 31.57 4.88 -21.13
N PHE A 376 30.30 4.47 -21.01
CA PHE A 376 29.71 3.90 -19.80
C PHE A 376 30.47 2.66 -19.33
N PHE A 377 30.69 1.67 -20.21
CA PHE A 377 31.36 0.43 -19.80
C PHE A 377 32.84 0.62 -19.47
N ARG A 378 33.55 1.54 -20.15
CA ARG A 378 34.94 1.87 -19.81
C ARG A 378 35.03 2.54 -18.45
N ALA A 379 34.14 3.49 -18.19
CA ALA A 379 33.99 4.15 -16.90
C ALA A 379 33.71 3.13 -15.79
N LEU A 380 32.72 2.26 -16.01
CA LEU A 380 32.34 1.21 -15.05
C LEU A 380 33.47 0.23 -14.77
N ALA A 381 34.19 -0.21 -15.81
CA ALA A 381 35.34 -1.11 -15.64
C ALA A 381 36.54 -0.44 -14.96
N GLY A 382 36.65 0.88 -15.05
CA GLY A 382 37.72 1.67 -14.45
C GLY A 382 37.40 2.24 -13.05
N ALA A 383 36.16 2.09 -12.57
CA ALA A 383 35.74 2.64 -11.29
C ALA A 383 36.43 1.91 -10.12
N GLU A 384 36.98 2.67 -9.17
CA GLU A 384 37.61 2.12 -7.96
C GLU A 384 36.57 1.55 -6.98
N GLU A 385 35.41 2.20 -6.90
CA GLU A 385 34.27 1.76 -6.11
C GLU A 385 33.23 1.12 -7.03
N GLY A 386 32.56 0.07 -6.54
CA GLY A 386 31.42 -0.50 -7.26
C GLY A 386 30.29 0.54 -7.40
N PRO A 387 29.45 0.42 -8.45
CA PRO A 387 28.41 1.41 -8.69
C PRO A 387 27.39 1.48 -7.54
N PRO A 388 26.75 2.65 -7.34
CA PRO A 388 25.85 2.88 -6.21
C PRO A 388 24.47 2.20 -6.36
N TRP A 389 24.10 1.74 -7.56
CA TRP A 389 22.79 1.15 -7.88
C TRP A 389 22.62 -0.30 -7.41
N ARG A 390 22.63 -0.50 -6.09
CA ARG A 390 22.51 -1.83 -5.47
C ARG A 390 21.15 -2.49 -5.63
N SER A 391 20.10 -1.71 -5.92
CA SER A 391 18.74 -2.23 -6.04
C SER A 391 18.46 -2.83 -7.44
N GLY A 392 19.19 -2.39 -8.46
CA GLY A 392 19.02 -2.90 -9.82
C GLY A 392 19.68 -2.01 -10.88
N LEU A 393 20.13 -2.66 -11.95
CA LEU A 393 20.51 -2.02 -13.21
C LEU A 393 19.71 -2.69 -14.33
N ASP A 394 18.87 -1.93 -15.02
CA ASP A 394 18.28 -2.33 -16.29
C ASP A 394 19.00 -1.59 -17.42
N LEU A 395 19.42 -2.33 -18.44
CA LEU A 395 20.30 -1.82 -19.48
C LEU A 395 19.76 -2.20 -20.85
N LEU A 396 19.34 -1.19 -21.62
CA LEU A 396 18.94 -1.35 -23.01
C LEU A 396 20.04 -0.80 -23.93
N LEU A 397 20.67 -1.68 -24.69
CA LEU A 397 21.68 -1.32 -25.66
C LEU A 397 21.07 -1.25 -27.06
N LEU A 398 21.11 -0.07 -27.67
CA LEU A 398 20.68 0.12 -29.05
C LEU A 398 21.92 0.15 -29.96
N GLY A 399 21.90 -0.65 -31.02
CA GLY A 399 22.95 -0.66 -32.03
C GLY A 399 22.99 0.66 -32.81
N ASP A 400 24.17 1.04 -33.28
CA ASP A 400 24.39 2.23 -34.12
C ASP A 400 23.86 2.06 -35.57
N ASP A 401 23.26 0.92 -35.89
CA ASP A 401 22.84 0.64 -37.26
C ASP A 401 21.68 1.53 -37.68
N GLU A 402 21.91 2.38 -38.68
CA GLU A 402 20.88 3.02 -39.52
C GLU A 402 19.98 2.00 -40.26
N GLY A 403 20.00 0.72 -39.90
CA GLY A 403 19.21 -0.35 -40.51
C GLY A 403 18.80 -1.44 -39.51
N ASP A 404 17.54 -1.37 -39.07
CA ASP A 404 16.71 -2.44 -38.51
C ASP A 404 17.36 -3.46 -37.55
N PHE A 405 17.28 -3.22 -36.24
CA PHE A 405 17.16 -4.30 -35.25
C PHE A 405 16.29 -3.90 -34.04
N GLN A 406 15.26 -4.70 -33.77
CA GLN A 406 14.53 -4.75 -32.50
C GLN A 406 15.02 -5.95 -31.67
N HIS A 407 15.98 -5.73 -30.79
CA HIS A 407 16.23 -6.67 -29.68
C HIS A 407 16.43 -5.88 -28.38
N SER A 408 15.41 -5.90 -27.53
CA SER A 408 15.54 -5.55 -26.11
C SER A 408 16.06 -6.79 -25.38
N THR A 409 17.21 -6.65 -24.71
CA THR A 409 17.69 -7.62 -23.72
C THR A 409 17.62 -6.96 -22.36
N SER A 410 16.58 -7.28 -21.57
CA SER A 410 16.55 -6.96 -20.15
C SER A 410 17.48 -7.93 -19.41
N CYS A 411 18.65 -7.44 -18.99
CA CYS A 411 19.59 -8.21 -18.17
C CYS A 411 19.23 -8.05 -16.69
N LEU A 412 18.35 -8.92 -16.17
CA LEU A 412 18.13 -9.09 -14.74
C LEU A 412 19.17 -10.06 -14.18
N TRP A 413 20.32 -9.62 -13.63
CA TRP A 413 21.13 -10.34 -12.61
C TRP A 413 22.28 -9.48 -12.04
N MET A 414 22.44 -9.47 -10.70
CA MET A 414 23.69 -9.77 -9.98
C MET A 414 23.35 -10.19 -8.53
N ASP A 415 23.66 -11.45 -8.18
CA ASP A 415 24.02 -11.89 -6.82
C ASP A 415 25.53 -12.15 -6.81
#